data_AF-A0A840V8H2-F1
#
_entry.id   AF-A0A840V8H2-F1
#
_cell.length_a   1.000
_cell.length_b   1.000
_cell.length_c   1.000
_cell.angle_alpha   90.00
_cell.angle_beta   90.00
_cell.angle_gamma   90.00
#
_symmetry.space_group_name_H-M   'P 1'
#
loop_
_entity.id
_entity.type
_entity.pdbx_description
1 polymer ?
#
loop_
_entity_poly.entity_id
_entity_poly.type
_entity_poly.pdbx_seq_one_letter_code
_entity_poly.pdbx_strand_id
1 'polypeptide(L)'
;MNSWPHAPPHWNHEPGIYFVTASTYRREFYFHGKDRLDLLQFHLLTVLQASGWRLDAWAIFPNHYHLVLRSHSESVRLSRVLGKIHMLTAREINRLDSTPGKKRWHNYRDSRLTFERSYLARLRYVMHNPVHHGYATHPTLYRWCSGSWFSQTASPAFLKTVESFPIDRLKLEDDE
;
A
#
# COMPACT_ATOMS: atom_id res chain seq x y z
N MET A 1 -13.28 15.95 24.98
CA MET A 1 -12.17 16.28 24.06
C MET A 1 -12.65 15.96 22.65
N ASN A 2 -12.86 17.00 21.84
CA ASN A 2 -13.64 16.95 20.60
C ASN A 2 -12.93 16.17 19.48
N SER A 3 -13.60 15.11 19.01
CA SER A 3 -13.28 14.39 17.77
C SER A 3 -13.70 15.23 16.55
N TRP A 4 -12.74 15.57 15.69
CA TRP A 4 -13.00 16.24 14.41
C TRP A 4 -13.43 15.23 13.31
N PRO A 5 -14.30 15.59 12.35
CA PRO A 5 -15.04 14.60 11.55
C PRO A 5 -14.37 14.15 10.23
N HIS A 6 -13.18 14.65 9.87
CA HIS A 6 -12.65 14.46 8.50
C HIS A 6 -11.24 13.89 8.40
N ALA A 7 -10.67 13.38 9.49
CA ALA A 7 -9.46 12.56 9.45
C ALA A 7 -9.53 11.51 10.57
N PRO A 8 -9.62 10.21 10.25
CA PRO A 8 -9.53 9.16 11.26
C PRO A 8 -8.22 9.32 12.05
N PRO A 9 -8.23 9.24 13.39
CA PRO A 9 -7.01 9.29 14.18
C PRO A 9 -6.09 8.13 13.80
N HIS A 10 -4.85 8.46 13.40
CA HIS A 10 -3.81 7.48 13.07
C HIS A 10 -3.31 6.78 14.35
N TRP A 11 -3.68 5.53 14.58
CA TRP A 11 -3.34 4.78 15.82
C TRP A 11 -1.95 4.09 15.75
N ASN A 12 -0.94 4.87 15.36
CA ASN A 12 0.37 4.39 14.88
C ASN A 12 1.46 4.31 15.97
N HIS A 13 1.07 4.11 17.24
CA HIS A 13 1.99 4.12 18.38
C HIS A 13 2.33 2.73 18.94
N GLU A 14 1.68 1.66 18.47
CA GLU A 14 1.88 0.31 19.00
C GLU A 14 2.36 -0.68 17.91
N PRO A 15 3.16 -1.69 18.28
CA PRO A 15 3.44 -2.81 17.39
C PRO A 15 2.13 -3.48 16.92
N GLY A 16 2.06 -3.81 15.64
CA GLY A 16 0.84 -4.38 15.08
C GLY A 16 0.89 -4.59 13.57
N ILE A 17 -0.24 -5.01 13.05
CA ILE A 17 -0.46 -5.17 11.62
C ILE A 17 -1.38 -4.04 11.17
N TYR A 18 -1.04 -3.40 10.05
CA TYR A 18 -1.71 -2.23 9.52
C TYR A 18 -2.05 -2.45 8.05
N PHE A 19 -3.28 -2.12 7.68
CA PHE A 19 -3.66 -1.90 6.29
C PHE A 19 -3.49 -0.42 5.98
N VAL A 20 -2.83 -0.09 4.88
CA VAL A 20 -2.55 1.30 4.46
C VAL A 20 -2.99 1.49 3.04
N THR A 21 -3.68 2.60 2.78
CA THR A 21 -3.93 3.13 1.43
C THR A 21 -3.37 4.55 1.33
N ALA A 22 -2.81 4.91 0.19
CA ALA A 22 -2.44 6.30 -0.10
C ALA A 22 -2.68 6.61 -1.57
N SER A 23 -3.12 7.85 -1.84
CA SER A 23 -3.43 8.32 -3.19
C SER A 23 -2.66 9.58 -3.55
N THR A 24 -2.46 9.77 -4.84
CA THR A 24 -1.89 10.98 -5.41
C THR A 24 -2.86 12.14 -5.25
N TYR A 25 -2.31 13.35 -5.28
CA TYR A 25 -3.10 14.57 -5.21
C TYR A 25 -4.07 14.65 -6.40
N ARG A 26 -5.37 14.80 -6.10
CA ARG A 26 -6.47 14.77 -7.08
C ARG A 26 -6.57 13.46 -7.88
N ARG A 27 -6.00 12.36 -7.38
CA ARG A 27 -5.98 11.04 -8.03
C ARG A 27 -5.35 11.04 -9.43
N GLU A 28 -4.50 12.02 -9.69
CA GLU A 28 -3.76 12.14 -10.95
C GLU A 28 -2.79 10.97 -11.12
N PHE A 29 -2.64 10.51 -12.37
CA PHE A 29 -1.85 9.34 -12.73
C PHE A 29 -0.37 9.72 -12.87
N TYR A 30 0.22 10.25 -11.79
CA TYR A 30 1.60 10.74 -11.78
C TYR A 30 2.64 9.63 -11.96
N PHE A 31 2.29 8.39 -11.63
CA PHE A 31 3.13 7.21 -11.79
C PHE A 31 2.68 6.35 -12.97
N HIS A 32 2.25 6.96 -14.08
CA HIS A 32 1.93 6.21 -15.30
C HIS A 32 3.16 5.59 -15.96
N GLY A 33 2.96 4.44 -16.58
CA GLY A 33 4.01 3.73 -17.31
C GLY A 33 5.00 3.01 -16.39
N LYS A 34 5.77 2.11 -17.02
CA LYS A 34 6.61 1.14 -16.33
C LYS A 34 7.65 1.79 -15.42
N ASP A 35 8.38 2.78 -15.93
CA ASP A 35 9.55 3.33 -15.22
C ASP A 35 9.16 4.13 -13.97
N ARG A 36 7.98 4.79 -14.00
CA ARG A 36 7.48 5.53 -12.83
C ARG A 36 6.94 4.60 -11.75
N LEU A 37 6.30 3.49 -12.15
CA LEU A 37 5.87 2.45 -11.21
C LEU A 37 7.08 1.73 -10.60
N ASP A 38 8.11 1.42 -11.39
CA ASP A 38 9.37 0.87 -10.89
C ASP A 38 10.03 1.81 -9.87
N LEU A 39 10.05 3.12 -10.16
CA LEU A 39 10.56 4.14 -9.24
C LEU A 39 9.79 4.16 -7.92
N LEU A 40 8.45 4.15 -7.98
CA LEU A 40 7.60 4.15 -6.78
C LEU A 40 7.82 2.87 -5.97
N GLN A 41 7.81 1.71 -6.62
CA GLN A 41 8.06 0.43 -5.97
C GLN A 41 9.43 0.40 -5.30
N PHE A 42 10.48 0.83 -6.00
CA PHE A 42 11.84 0.86 -5.46
C PHE A 42 11.92 1.69 -4.17
N HIS A 43 11.42 2.93 -4.19
CA HIS A 43 11.44 3.79 -3.00
C HIS A 43 10.58 3.25 -1.87
N LEU A 44 9.39 2.72 -2.18
CA LEU A 44 8.47 2.16 -1.20
C LEU A 44 9.11 0.97 -0.47
N LEU A 45 9.62 -0.02 -1.22
CA LEU A 45 10.21 -1.23 -0.64
C LEU A 45 11.48 -0.90 0.16
N THR A 46 12.37 -0.08 -0.40
CA THR A 46 13.64 0.28 0.22
C THR A 46 13.43 1.04 1.54
N VAL A 47 12.53 2.02 1.55
CA VAL A 47 12.31 2.85 2.74
C VAL A 47 11.58 2.08 3.83
N LEU A 48 10.61 1.23 3.48
CA LEU A 48 9.94 0.37 4.46
C LEU A 48 10.91 -0.59 5.13
N GLN A 49 11.72 -1.29 4.34
CA GLN A 49 12.73 -2.23 4.85
C GLN A 49 13.72 -1.53 5.78
N ALA A 50 14.29 -0.40 5.35
CA ALA A 50 15.25 0.37 6.14
C ALA A 50 14.64 0.99 7.42
N SER A 51 13.31 1.05 7.50
CA SER A 51 12.58 1.61 8.65
C SER A 51 12.09 0.54 9.63
N GLY A 52 12.50 -0.73 9.43
CA GLY A 52 12.14 -1.84 10.30
C GLY A 52 10.68 -2.31 10.13
N TRP A 53 10.05 -2.03 8.98
CA TRP A 53 8.71 -2.52 8.67
C TRP A 53 8.80 -3.78 7.83
N ARG A 54 8.03 -4.80 8.21
CA ARG A 54 7.81 -5.97 7.38
C ARG A 54 6.60 -5.73 6.49
N LEU A 55 6.73 -6.05 5.20
CA LEU A 55 5.68 -5.92 4.21
C LEU A 55 5.10 -7.31 3.93
N ASP A 56 3.83 -7.52 4.27
CA ASP A 56 3.14 -8.81 4.09
C ASP A 56 2.36 -8.86 2.75
N ALA A 57 1.89 -7.71 2.24
CA ALA A 57 1.32 -7.57 0.90
C ALA A 57 1.43 -6.13 0.38
N TRP A 58 1.52 -5.96 -0.93
CA TRP A 58 1.44 -4.66 -1.62
C TRP A 58 0.77 -4.77 -2.99
N ALA A 59 0.17 -3.66 -3.44
CA ALA A 59 -0.20 -3.39 -4.83
C ALA A 59 -0.05 -1.89 -5.10
N ILE A 60 0.62 -1.55 -6.20
CA ILE A 60 1.00 -0.17 -6.54
C ILE A 60 0.41 0.18 -7.91
N PHE A 61 -0.20 1.36 -8.01
CA PHE A 61 -0.89 1.86 -9.19
C PHE A 61 -0.40 3.26 -9.57
N PRO A 62 -0.75 3.75 -10.77
CA PRO A 62 -0.34 5.08 -11.23
C PRO A 62 -0.76 6.25 -10.33
N ASN A 63 -1.83 6.09 -9.55
CA ASN A 63 -2.42 7.13 -8.72
C ASN A 63 -2.62 6.72 -7.24
N HIS A 64 -2.36 5.47 -6.85
CA HIS A 64 -2.50 5.03 -5.46
C HIS A 64 -1.71 3.75 -5.17
N TYR A 65 -1.68 3.32 -3.91
CA TYR A 65 -1.19 2.00 -3.52
C TYR A 65 -1.91 1.48 -2.28
N HIS A 66 -1.90 0.15 -2.11
CA HIS A 66 -2.36 -0.54 -0.91
C HIS A 66 -1.28 -1.42 -0.31
N LEU A 67 -1.15 -1.41 1.02
CA LEU A 67 -0.16 -2.19 1.76
C LEU A 67 -0.79 -2.94 2.93
N VAL A 68 -0.24 -4.11 3.24
CA VAL A 68 -0.37 -4.77 4.54
C VAL A 68 1.02 -4.79 5.18
N LEU A 69 1.16 -4.05 6.26
CA LEU A 69 2.42 -3.79 6.96
C LEU A 69 2.39 -4.36 8.37
N ARG A 70 3.55 -4.80 8.86
CA ARG A 70 3.75 -5.22 10.24
C ARG A 70 4.89 -4.42 10.87
N SER A 71 4.62 -3.84 12.02
CA SER A 71 5.61 -3.17 12.87
C SER A 71 6.07 -4.07 14.01
N HIS A 72 7.29 -3.79 14.46
CA HIS A 72 7.90 -4.26 15.70
C HIS A 72 8.12 -3.05 16.64
N SER A 73 8.55 -3.30 17.88
CA SER A 73 8.78 -2.25 18.89
C SER A 73 9.76 -1.17 18.45
N GLU A 74 10.73 -1.51 17.58
CA GLU A 74 11.75 -0.59 17.09
C GLU A 74 11.43 0.03 15.72
N SER A 75 10.29 -0.29 15.12
CA SER A 75 9.92 0.26 13.81
C SER A 75 9.75 1.78 13.88
N VAL A 76 10.28 2.49 12.89
CA VAL A 76 10.10 3.94 12.76
C VAL A 76 8.60 4.25 12.60
N ARG A 77 8.11 5.33 13.22
CA ARG A 77 6.71 5.77 13.09
C ARG A 77 6.24 5.80 11.63
N LEU A 78 5.11 5.15 11.35
CA LEU A 78 4.57 4.97 9.99
C LEU A 78 4.44 6.29 9.22
N SER A 79 3.95 7.35 9.88
CA SER A 79 3.82 8.68 9.30
C SER A 79 5.14 9.25 8.75
N ARG A 80 6.25 9.01 9.45
CA ARG A 80 7.58 9.44 9.02
C ARG A 80 8.09 8.61 7.84
N VAL A 81 7.79 7.32 7.84
CA VAL A 81 8.17 6.39 6.76
C VAL A 81 7.43 6.75 5.47
N LEU A 82 6.10 6.86 5.52
CA LEU A 82 5.28 7.23 4.37
C LEU A 82 5.58 8.66 3.90
N GLY A 83 5.77 9.60 4.82
CA GLY A 83 6.20 10.96 4.47
C GLY A 83 7.53 10.99 3.71
N LYS A 84 8.50 10.16 4.09
CA LYS A 84 9.77 10.02 3.37
C LYS A 84 9.57 9.42 1.98
N ILE A 85 8.76 8.38 1.85
CA ILE A 85 8.43 7.77 0.54
C ILE A 85 7.77 8.81 -0.38
N HIS A 86 6.75 9.51 0.12
CA HIS A 86 6.01 10.53 -0.64
C HIS A 86 6.91 11.68 -1.07
N MET A 87 7.77 12.16 -0.18
CA MET A 87 8.73 13.23 -0.48
C MET A 87 9.73 12.83 -1.57
N LEU A 88 10.37 11.66 -1.44
CA LEU A 88 11.37 11.18 -2.41
C LEU A 88 10.75 10.98 -3.79
N THR A 89 9.61 10.30 -3.85
CA THR A 89 8.92 9.99 -5.11
C THR A 89 8.34 11.25 -5.75
N ALA A 90 7.75 12.18 -4.98
CA ALA A 90 7.29 13.46 -5.52
C ALA A 90 8.45 14.29 -6.10
N ARG A 91 9.62 14.28 -5.45
CA ARG A 91 10.80 14.99 -5.95
C ARG A 91 11.26 14.44 -7.29
N GLU A 92 11.35 13.12 -7.45
CA GLU A 92 11.75 12.51 -8.73
C GLU A 92 10.71 12.76 -9.83
N ILE A 93 9.42 12.61 -9.54
CA ILE A 93 8.36 12.91 -10.51
C ILE A 93 8.37 14.38 -10.91
N ASN A 94 8.55 15.31 -9.97
CA ASN A 94 8.68 16.73 -10.27
C ASN A 94 9.89 17.04 -11.15
N ARG A 95 11.00 16.33 -10.95
CA ARG A 95 12.19 16.46 -11.80
C ARG A 95 11.92 15.97 -13.22
N LEU A 96 11.31 14.78 -13.36
CA LEU A 96 10.95 14.20 -14.66
C LEU A 96 9.94 15.06 -15.43
N ASP A 97 9.02 15.71 -14.71
CA ASP A 97 7.97 16.56 -15.29
C ASP A 97 8.38 18.05 -15.39
N SER A 98 9.63 18.42 -15.05
CA SER A 98 10.09 19.82 -14.99
C SER A 98 9.16 20.76 -14.20
N THR A 99 8.61 20.28 -13.09
CA THR A 99 7.60 20.99 -12.27
C THR A 99 7.97 20.95 -10.79
N PRO A 100 9.07 21.62 -10.40
CA PRO A 100 9.55 21.63 -9.02
C PRO A 100 8.47 22.15 -8.05
N GLY A 101 8.40 21.53 -6.87
CA GLY A 101 7.50 21.94 -5.78
C GLY A 101 6.03 21.56 -5.95
N LYS A 102 5.61 20.98 -7.09
CA LYS A 102 4.23 20.52 -7.25
C LYS A 102 3.89 19.40 -6.27
N LYS A 103 2.72 19.51 -5.64
CA LYS A 103 2.17 18.48 -4.75
C LYS A 103 1.76 17.26 -5.57
N ARG A 104 2.35 16.09 -5.26
CA ARG A 104 2.05 14.82 -5.94
C ARG A 104 1.23 13.85 -5.11
N TRP A 105 1.35 13.92 -3.78
CA TRP A 105 0.62 13.04 -2.86
C TRP A 105 -0.48 13.82 -2.15
N HIS A 106 -1.60 13.15 -1.88
CA HIS A 106 -2.62 13.67 -0.98
C HIS A 106 -2.24 13.30 0.47
N ASN A 107 -2.97 12.36 1.06
CA ASN A 107 -2.74 11.80 2.38
C ASN A 107 -2.86 10.28 2.28
N TYR A 108 -2.43 9.59 3.33
CA TYR A 108 -2.68 8.17 3.50
C TYR A 108 -3.77 7.94 4.54
N ARG A 109 -4.35 6.75 4.53
CA ARG A 109 -5.21 6.23 5.58
C ARG A 109 -4.61 4.92 6.05
N ASP A 110 -4.70 4.67 7.34
CA ASP A 110 -4.31 3.40 7.92
C ASP A 110 -5.40 2.84 8.83
N SER A 111 -5.39 1.53 9.01
CA SER A 111 -6.26 0.83 9.95
C SER A 111 -5.50 -0.33 10.55
N ARG A 112 -5.47 -0.39 11.88
CA ARG A 112 -4.89 -1.53 12.59
C ARG A 112 -5.77 -2.76 12.43
N LEU A 113 -5.16 -3.87 12.03
CA LEU A 113 -5.79 -5.17 11.84
C LEU A 113 -5.60 -5.98 13.12
N THR A 114 -6.65 -6.05 13.94
CA THR A 114 -6.63 -6.76 15.25
C THR A 114 -7.17 -8.18 15.18
N PHE A 115 -7.85 -8.54 14.08
CA PHE A 115 -8.42 -9.86 13.88
C PHE A 115 -7.75 -10.57 12.71
N GLU A 116 -7.42 -11.85 12.89
CA GLU A 116 -6.80 -12.69 11.87
C GLU A 116 -7.63 -12.74 10.58
N ARG A 117 -8.95 -12.89 10.68
CA ARG A 117 -9.84 -12.88 9.52
C ARG A 117 -9.75 -11.58 8.72
N SER A 118 -9.64 -10.44 9.41
CA SER A 118 -9.44 -9.15 8.76
C SER A 118 -8.10 -9.12 8.03
N TYR A 119 -7.04 -9.59 8.67
CA TYR A 119 -5.72 -9.69 8.06
C TYR A 119 -5.70 -10.54 6.78
N LEU A 120 -6.23 -11.77 6.83
CA LEU A 120 -6.26 -12.68 5.68
C LEU A 120 -7.08 -12.09 4.53
N ALA A 121 -8.22 -11.46 4.83
CA ALA A 121 -9.02 -10.75 3.83
C ALA A 121 -8.25 -9.58 3.18
N ARG A 122 -7.45 -8.81 3.95
CA ARG A 122 -6.66 -7.70 3.40
C ARG A 122 -5.47 -8.19 2.57
N LEU A 123 -4.85 -9.32 2.92
CA LEU A 123 -3.81 -9.93 2.07
C LEU A 123 -4.36 -10.25 0.68
N ARG A 124 -5.47 -11.01 0.63
CA ARG A 124 -6.10 -11.41 -0.65
C ARG A 124 -6.52 -10.17 -1.43
N TYR A 125 -7.22 -9.26 -0.76
CA TYR A 125 -7.71 -8.04 -1.39
C TYR A 125 -6.58 -7.22 -2.02
N VAL A 126 -5.48 -6.96 -1.30
CA VAL A 126 -4.34 -6.18 -1.84
C VAL A 126 -3.76 -6.87 -3.08
N MET A 127 -3.59 -8.19 -3.05
CA MET A 127 -3.05 -8.93 -4.19
C MET A 127 -3.99 -8.98 -5.40
N HIS A 128 -5.31 -9.03 -5.16
CA HIS A 128 -6.34 -9.11 -6.21
C HIS A 128 -6.82 -7.75 -6.71
N ASN A 129 -6.48 -6.66 -6.03
CA ASN A 129 -6.86 -5.30 -6.43
C ASN A 129 -6.40 -4.92 -7.86
N PRO A 130 -5.23 -5.36 -8.38
CA PRO A 130 -4.89 -5.18 -9.79
C PRO A 130 -5.84 -5.86 -10.78
N VAL A 131 -6.47 -6.98 -10.39
CA VAL A 131 -7.49 -7.64 -11.20
C VAL A 131 -8.79 -6.87 -11.14
N HIS A 132 -9.18 -6.41 -9.95
CA HIS A 132 -10.37 -5.57 -9.75
C HIS A 132 -10.33 -4.30 -10.61
N HIS A 133 -9.18 -3.62 -10.67
CA HIS A 133 -9.00 -2.42 -11.50
C HIS A 133 -8.62 -2.71 -12.97
N GLY A 134 -8.63 -3.98 -13.40
CA GLY A 134 -8.39 -4.35 -14.79
C GLY A 134 -6.95 -4.22 -15.29
N TYR A 135 -5.96 -4.08 -14.40
CA TYR A 135 -4.54 -4.05 -14.76
C TYR A 135 -3.95 -5.42 -15.10
N ALA A 136 -4.58 -6.50 -14.63
CA ALA A 136 -4.16 -7.86 -14.93
C ALA A 136 -5.34 -8.84 -14.83
N THR A 137 -5.22 -10.00 -15.48
CA THR A 137 -6.21 -11.09 -15.36
C THR A 137 -5.97 -11.98 -14.14
N HIS A 138 -4.80 -11.90 -13.53
CA HIS A 138 -4.43 -12.67 -12.35
C HIS A 138 -3.39 -11.90 -11.49
N PRO A 139 -3.41 -11.99 -10.14
CA PRO A 139 -2.46 -11.27 -9.28
C PRO A 139 -0.99 -11.48 -9.63
N THR A 140 -0.62 -12.70 -10.02
CA THR A 140 0.77 -13.07 -10.34
C THR A 140 1.29 -12.41 -11.62
N LEU A 141 0.41 -11.86 -12.45
CA LEU A 141 0.76 -11.21 -13.71
C LEU A 141 1.00 -9.70 -13.57
N TYR A 142 0.65 -9.10 -12.43
CA TYR A 142 0.89 -7.68 -12.17
C TYR A 142 2.20 -7.46 -11.41
N ARG A 143 3.22 -6.98 -12.13
CA ARG A 143 4.58 -6.79 -11.62
C ARG A 143 4.68 -5.94 -10.34
N TRP A 144 3.79 -4.95 -10.20
CA TRP A 144 3.83 -4.00 -9.09
C TRP A 144 2.94 -4.39 -7.91
N CYS A 145 2.55 -5.66 -7.81
CA CYS A 145 1.97 -6.22 -6.60
C CYS A 145 2.73 -7.44 -6.09
N SER A 146 2.36 -7.84 -4.87
CA SER A 146 2.89 -8.99 -4.14
C SER A 146 2.42 -10.34 -4.63
N GLY A 147 1.46 -10.42 -5.56
CA GLY A 147 0.81 -11.69 -5.94
C GLY A 147 1.80 -12.77 -6.38
N SER A 148 2.77 -12.42 -7.24
CA SER A 148 3.81 -13.35 -7.68
C SER A 148 4.73 -13.78 -6.54
N TRP A 149 5.23 -12.83 -5.75
CA TRP A 149 6.07 -13.09 -4.58
C TRP A 149 5.37 -13.99 -3.55
N PHE A 150 4.10 -13.70 -3.25
CA PHE A 150 3.31 -14.44 -2.28
C PHE A 150 3.07 -15.88 -2.74
N SER A 151 2.75 -16.08 -4.02
CA SER A 151 2.58 -17.43 -4.59
C SER A 151 3.83 -18.30 -4.53
N GLN A 152 5.02 -17.69 -4.55
CA GLN A 152 6.31 -18.38 -4.53
C GLN A 152 6.85 -18.61 -3.11
N THR A 153 6.45 -17.79 -2.13
CA THR A 153 7.04 -17.79 -0.78
C THR A 153 6.10 -18.30 0.31
N ALA A 154 4.78 -18.23 0.11
CA ALA A 154 3.81 -18.77 1.04
C ALA A 154 3.78 -20.31 0.98
N SER A 155 3.49 -20.95 2.11
CA SER A 155 3.19 -22.39 2.09
C SER A 155 1.90 -22.64 1.30
N PRO A 156 1.76 -23.80 0.62
CA PRO A 156 0.54 -24.12 -0.14
C PRO A 156 -0.73 -24.03 0.71
N ALA A 157 -0.66 -24.44 1.99
CA ALA A 157 -1.76 -24.35 2.93
C ALA A 157 -2.13 -22.89 3.22
N PHE A 158 -1.15 -22.02 3.46
CA PHE A 158 -1.40 -20.61 3.73
C PHE A 158 -1.96 -19.88 2.52
N LEU A 159 -1.41 -20.14 1.33
CA LEU A 159 -1.92 -19.61 0.06
C LEU A 159 -3.40 -19.97 -0.14
N LYS A 160 -3.75 -21.26 0.03
CA LYS A 160 -5.12 -21.74 -0.07
C LYS A 160 -6.05 -21.07 0.95
N THR A 161 -5.57 -20.90 2.18
CA THR A 161 -6.31 -20.18 3.23
C THR A 161 -6.60 -18.76 2.79
N VAL A 162 -5.58 -17.98 2.37
CA VAL A 162 -5.77 -16.59 1.94
C VAL A 162 -6.75 -16.50 0.76
N GLU A 163 -6.60 -17.35 -0.26
CA GLU A 163 -7.48 -17.35 -1.44
C GLU A 163 -8.95 -17.69 -1.11
N SER A 164 -9.21 -18.40 -0.01
CA SER A 164 -10.57 -18.76 0.40
C SER A 164 -11.36 -17.59 1.04
N PHE A 165 -10.70 -16.49 1.44
CA PHE A 165 -11.38 -15.39 2.12
C PHE A 165 -12.18 -14.53 1.13
N PRO A 166 -13.46 -14.24 1.39
CA PRO A 166 -14.25 -13.37 0.52
C PRO A 166 -13.75 -11.92 0.59
N ILE A 167 -13.56 -11.29 -0.57
CA ILE A 167 -13.14 -9.88 -0.67
C ILE A 167 -14.23 -8.97 -1.24
N ASP A 168 -15.26 -9.53 -1.89
CA ASP A 168 -16.35 -8.77 -2.54
C ASP A 168 -17.21 -7.97 -1.56
N ARG A 169 -17.15 -8.31 -0.26
CA ARG A 169 -17.90 -7.63 0.81
C ARG A 169 -17.05 -6.62 1.58
N LEU A 170 -15.77 -6.45 1.22
CA LEU A 170 -14.93 -5.44 1.84
C LEU A 170 -15.37 -4.07 1.32
N LYS A 171 -16.18 -3.37 2.10
CA LYS A 171 -16.44 -1.92 1.92
C LYS A 171 -15.20 -1.14 2.36
N LEU A 172 -14.13 -1.30 1.62
CA LEU A 172 -13.01 -0.37 1.68
C LEU A 172 -13.40 0.78 0.74
N GLU A 173 -13.11 2.01 1.13
CA GLU A 173 -13.10 3.11 0.17
C GLU A 173 -11.93 2.85 -0.78
N ASP A 174 -12.15 1.93 -1.72
CA ASP A 174 -11.50 1.92 -3.00
C ASP A 174 -12.12 3.07 -3.75
N ASP A 175 -11.34 4.13 -3.71
CA ASP A 175 -11.60 5.42 -4.30
C ASP A 175 -11.50 5.30 -5.84
N GLU A 176 -12.41 4.53 -6.45
CA GLU A 176 -12.71 4.61 -7.90
C GLU A 176 -12.77 6.07 -8.37
#